data_AF-A0A9P7C294-F1
#
_entry.id   AF-A0A9P7C294-F1
#
_cell.length_a   1.000
_cell.length_b   1.000
_cell.length_c   1.000
_cell.angle_alpha   90.00
_cell.angle_beta   90.00
_cell.angle_gamma   90.00
#
_symmetry.space_group_name_H-M   'P 1'
#
loop_
_entity.id
_entity.type
_entity.pdbx_description
1 polymer ?
#
loop_
_entity_poly.entity_id
_entity_poly.type
_entity_poly.pdbx_seq_one_letter_code
_entity_poly.pdbx_strand_id
1 'polypeptide(L)'
;MSPLQTLLASHRAGANVGLYSVCCSNEQVLRAAMHVALAHGTVLLIEATSNQVDQFGGYTGMTPPQYRDYVGTLADEEGFPRERLILGGDHLGPNAWQKHPAAEAMTHARHVLRR
;
A
#
# COMPACT_ATOMS: atom_id res chain seq x y z
N MET A 1 -17.37 2.91 10.06
CA MET A 1 -15.95 3.29 10.22
C MET A 1 -15.12 2.23 9.52
N SER A 2 -14.05 2.60 8.82
CA SER A 2 -13.15 1.62 8.20
C SER A 2 -12.39 0.82 9.29
N PRO A 3 -11.90 -0.39 8.98
CA PRO A 3 -11.11 -1.17 9.92
C PRO A 3 -9.91 -0.39 10.50
N LEU A 4 -9.24 0.44 9.68
CA LEU A 4 -8.16 1.32 10.12
C LEU A 4 -8.64 2.40 11.11
N GLN A 5 -9.78 3.05 10.82
CA GLN A 5 -10.34 4.06 11.72
C GLN A 5 -10.69 3.47 13.08
N THR A 6 -11.22 2.25 13.12
CA THR A 6 -11.50 1.52 14.35
C THR A 6 -10.22 1.24 15.14
N LEU A 7 -9.17 0.72 14.49
CA LEU A 7 -7.87 0.45 15.13
C LEU A 7 -7.26 1.73 15.72
N LEU A 8 -7.31 2.85 14.99
CA LEU A 8 -6.84 4.14 15.46
C LEU A 8 -7.64 4.66 16.65
N ALA A 9 -8.97 4.47 16.66
CA ALA A 9 -9.82 4.84 17.77
C ALA A 9 -9.49 4.00 19.04
N SER A 10 -9.30 2.70 18.90
CA SER A 10 -8.90 1.81 19.99
C SER A 10 -7.53 2.19 20.57
N HIS A 11 -6.54 2.46 19.72
CA HIS A 11 -5.23 2.94 20.17
C HIS A 11 -5.35 4.26 20.96
N ARG A 12 -6.13 5.23 20.45
CA ARG A 12 -6.38 6.52 21.13
C ARG A 12 -7.14 6.36 22.46
N ALA A 13 -7.90 5.28 22.61
CA ALA A 13 -8.56 4.93 23.87
C ALA A 13 -7.64 4.19 24.87
N GLY A 14 -6.34 4.02 24.55
CA GLY A 14 -5.35 3.42 25.44
C GLY A 14 -5.18 1.91 25.27
N ALA A 15 -5.83 1.29 24.29
CA ALA A 15 -5.58 -0.12 23.99
C ALA A 15 -4.18 -0.31 23.40
N ASN A 16 -3.47 -1.37 23.83
CA ASN A 16 -2.16 -1.74 23.28
C ASN A 16 -2.33 -2.45 21.92
N VAL A 17 -2.65 -1.66 20.90
CA VAL A 17 -2.85 -2.13 19.52
C VAL A 17 -2.00 -1.31 18.56
N GLY A 18 -1.57 -1.93 17.47
CA GLY A 18 -0.79 -1.29 16.43
C GLY A 18 -1.06 -1.92 15.07
N LEU A 19 -0.55 -1.28 14.02
CA LEU A 19 -0.62 -1.78 12.66
C LEU A 19 0.78 -1.70 12.06
N TYR A 20 1.29 -2.84 11.59
CA TYR A 20 2.51 -2.87 10.79
C TYR A 20 2.17 -2.48 9.35
N SER A 21 3.11 -1.82 8.67
CA SER A 21 3.01 -1.51 7.25
C SER A 21 4.01 -2.36 6.47
N VAL A 22 3.53 -3.09 5.46
CA VAL A 22 4.37 -3.91 4.57
C VAL A 22 4.68 -3.13 3.30
N CYS A 23 5.82 -2.45 3.28
CA CYS A 23 6.29 -1.64 2.15
C CYS A 23 7.12 -2.47 1.15
N CYS A 24 6.51 -3.48 0.52
CA CYS A 24 7.23 -4.42 -0.35
C CYS A 24 6.38 -4.81 -1.56
N SER A 25 7.01 -5.01 -2.72
CA SER A 25 6.36 -5.53 -3.94
C SER A 25 6.70 -7.00 -4.23
N ASN A 26 7.57 -7.63 -3.43
CA ASN A 26 7.98 -9.01 -3.62
C ASN A 26 6.83 -9.97 -3.26
N GLU A 27 6.48 -10.84 -4.20
CA GLU A 27 5.36 -11.79 -4.08
C GLU A 27 5.42 -12.64 -2.80
N GLN A 28 6.58 -13.23 -2.50
CA GLN A 28 6.72 -14.13 -1.35
C GLN A 28 6.54 -13.38 -0.02
N VAL A 29 7.00 -12.14 0.05
CA VAL A 29 6.82 -11.28 1.23
C VAL A 29 5.34 -10.92 1.40
N LEU A 30 4.64 -10.61 0.30
CA LEU A 30 3.22 -10.29 0.33
C LEU A 30 2.38 -11.49 0.77
N ARG A 31 2.63 -12.69 0.23
CA ARG A 31 1.98 -13.93 0.67
C ARG A 31 2.25 -14.23 2.14
N ALA A 32 3.51 -14.12 2.58
CA ALA A 32 3.88 -14.29 3.98
C ALA A 32 3.12 -13.32 4.91
N ALA A 33 2.99 -12.05 4.50
CA ALA A 33 2.22 -11.06 5.25
C ALA A 33 0.72 -11.41 5.34
N MET A 34 0.13 -11.93 4.25
CA MET A 34 -1.25 -12.43 4.25
C MET A 34 -1.43 -13.59 5.23
N HIS A 35 -0.53 -14.56 5.25
CA HIS A 35 -0.57 -15.67 6.21
C HIS A 35 -0.48 -15.20 7.66
N VAL A 36 0.42 -14.25 7.96
CA VAL A 36 0.55 -13.67 9.30
C VAL A 36 -0.74 -12.95 9.70
N ALA A 37 -1.28 -12.09 8.83
CA ALA A 37 -2.52 -11.39 9.10
C ALA A 37 -3.71 -12.36 9.30
N LEU A 38 -3.79 -13.45 8.51
CA LEU A 38 -4.80 -14.50 8.69
C LEU A 38 -4.68 -15.16 10.06
N ALA A 39 -3.48 -15.62 10.43
CA ALA A 39 -3.22 -16.31 11.70
C ALA A 39 -3.59 -15.45 12.92
N HIS A 40 -3.42 -14.14 12.83
CA HIS A 40 -3.74 -13.20 13.92
C HIS A 40 -5.11 -12.53 13.80
N GLY A 41 -5.87 -12.80 12.73
CA GLY A 41 -7.17 -12.16 12.50
C GLY A 41 -7.09 -10.64 12.33
N THR A 42 -5.96 -10.10 11.88
CA THR A 42 -5.74 -8.64 11.76
C THR A 42 -6.05 -8.11 10.37
N VAL A 43 -6.23 -6.80 10.24
CA VAL A 43 -6.08 -6.16 8.92
C VAL A 43 -4.63 -6.30 8.43
N LEU A 44 -4.43 -6.14 7.12
CA LEU A 44 -3.12 -6.09 6.48
C LEU A 44 -2.97 -4.77 5.71
N LEU A 45 -1.95 -3.99 6.05
CA LEU A 45 -1.57 -2.79 5.32
C LEU A 45 -0.37 -3.10 4.43
N ILE A 46 -0.55 -2.92 3.12
CA ILE A 46 0.51 -3.00 2.12
C ILE A 46 0.66 -1.64 1.47
N GLU A 47 1.89 -1.14 1.39
CA GLU A 47 2.18 0.16 0.80
C GLU A 47 3.16 0.05 -0.36
N ALA A 48 3.01 0.93 -1.35
CA ALA A 48 3.96 1.09 -2.44
C ALA A 48 4.47 2.53 -2.49
N THR A 49 5.77 2.67 -2.70
CA THR A 49 6.41 3.98 -2.93
C THR A 49 6.16 4.48 -4.35
N SER A 50 6.25 5.80 -4.55
CA SER A 50 6.24 6.40 -5.90
C SER A 50 7.37 5.92 -6.82
N ASN A 51 8.47 5.39 -6.27
CA ASN A 51 9.53 4.76 -7.06
C ASN A 51 9.16 3.34 -7.51
N GLN A 52 8.42 2.60 -6.67
CA GLN A 52 7.94 1.25 -6.99
C GLN A 52 6.85 1.29 -8.04
N VAL A 53 5.85 2.13 -7.82
CA VAL A 53 4.58 2.15 -8.55
C VAL A 53 4.20 3.61 -8.82
N ASP A 54 4.13 3.97 -10.09
CA ASP A 54 3.68 5.29 -10.56
C ASP A 54 2.90 5.16 -11.88
N GLN A 55 2.46 6.28 -12.48
CA GLN A 55 1.73 6.26 -13.75
C GLN A 55 2.54 5.72 -14.95
N PHE A 56 3.84 5.54 -14.81
CA PHE A 56 4.76 5.01 -15.82
C PHE A 56 5.23 3.59 -15.51
N GLY A 57 4.85 3.03 -14.36
CA GLY A 57 5.22 1.69 -13.92
C GLY A 57 6.26 1.64 -12.79
N GLY A 58 6.90 2.76 -12.45
CA GLY A 58 8.04 2.78 -11.54
C GLY A 58 9.12 1.75 -11.95
N TYR A 59 9.89 1.26 -10.99
CA TYR A 59 10.84 0.16 -11.25
C TYR A 59 10.17 -1.22 -11.29
N THR A 60 8.93 -1.35 -10.81
CA THR A 60 8.22 -2.64 -10.81
C THR A 60 7.52 -2.94 -12.14
N GLY A 61 7.39 -1.95 -13.02
CA GLY A 61 6.59 -2.03 -14.24
C GLY A 61 5.08 -1.95 -14.00
N MET A 62 4.63 -1.59 -12.79
CA MET A 62 3.22 -1.54 -12.40
C MET A 62 2.74 -0.13 -12.11
N THR A 63 1.57 0.21 -12.64
CA THR A 63 0.77 1.38 -12.26
C THR A 63 -0.04 1.11 -10.99
N PRO A 64 -0.56 2.15 -10.27
CA PRO A 64 -1.35 1.94 -9.06
C PRO A 64 -2.53 0.96 -9.23
N PRO A 65 -3.33 1.02 -10.31
CA PRO A 65 -4.38 0.02 -10.55
C PRO A 65 -3.82 -1.39 -10.75
N GLN A 66 -2.71 -1.54 -11.49
CA GLN A 66 -2.07 -2.84 -11.70
C GLN A 66 -1.53 -3.42 -10.40
N TYR A 67 -0.91 -2.59 -9.55
CA TYR A 67 -0.42 -3.03 -8.25
C TYR A 67 -1.58 -3.46 -7.32
N ARG A 68 -2.67 -2.69 -7.29
CA ARG A 68 -3.90 -3.09 -6.58
C ARG A 68 -4.41 -4.44 -7.05
N ASP A 69 -4.51 -4.65 -8.37
CA ASP A 69 -5.05 -5.88 -8.94
C ASP A 69 -4.11 -7.07 -8.72
N TYR A 70 -2.79 -6.84 -8.76
CA TYR A 70 -1.76 -7.81 -8.41
C TYR A 70 -1.91 -8.26 -6.95
N VAL A 71 -1.92 -7.33 -5.98
CA VAL A 71 -2.09 -7.67 -4.55
C VAL A 71 -3.46 -8.32 -4.31
N GLY A 72 -4.51 -7.86 -4.99
CA GLY A 72 -5.85 -8.44 -4.91
C GLY A 72 -5.91 -9.88 -5.44
N THR A 73 -5.14 -10.21 -6.48
CA THR A 73 -5.04 -11.57 -7.02
C THR A 73 -4.34 -12.48 -6.00
N LEU A 74 -3.21 -12.03 -5.43
CA LEU A 74 -2.53 -12.76 -4.37
C LEU A 74 -3.45 -12.99 -3.16
N ALA A 75 -4.23 -11.99 -2.77
CA ALA A 75 -5.20 -12.13 -1.69
C ALA A 75 -6.25 -13.21 -1.98
N ASP A 76 -6.78 -13.26 -3.20
CA ASP A 76 -7.75 -14.29 -3.60
C ASP A 76 -7.14 -15.70 -3.57
N GLU A 77 -5.91 -15.83 -4.07
CA GLU A 77 -5.17 -17.10 -4.09
C GLU A 77 -4.86 -17.62 -2.67
N GLU A 78 -4.51 -16.73 -1.74
CA GLU A 78 -4.24 -17.07 -0.34
C GLU A 78 -5.52 -17.17 0.51
N GLY A 79 -6.70 -16.94 -0.06
CA GLY A 79 -7.96 -16.89 0.67
C GLY A 79 -8.03 -15.75 1.72
N PHE A 80 -7.28 -14.67 1.49
CA PHE A 80 -7.28 -13.50 2.35
C PHE A 80 -8.50 -12.60 2.08
N PRO A 81 -9.31 -12.24 3.10
CA PRO A 81 -10.49 -11.40 2.90
C PRO A 81 -10.13 -9.99 2.41
N ARG A 82 -10.60 -9.60 1.22
CA ARG A 82 -10.27 -8.31 0.60
C ARG A 82 -10.68 -7.10 1.45
N GLU A 83 -11.73 -7.23 2.26
CA GLU A 83 -12.19 -6.21 3.19
C GLU A 83 -11.20 -5.92 4.32
N ARG A 84 -10.26 -6.83 4.58
CA ARG A 84 -9.17 -6.67 5.56
C ARG A 84 -7.88 -6.16 4.93
N LEU A 85 -7.81 -6.08 3.59
CA LEU A 85 -6.65 -5.59 2.86
C LEU A 85 -6.75 -4.07 2.70
N ILE A 86 -5.74 -3.37 3.19
CA ILE A 86 -5.60 -1.92 3.07
C ILE A 86 -4.40 -1.66 2.19
N LEU A 87 -4.59 -0.85 1.15
CA LEU A 87 -3.52 -0.40 0.26
C LEU A 87 -3.21 1.07 0.54
N GLY A 88 -1.94 1.37 0.74
CA GLY A 88 -1.45 2.72 0.97
C GLY A 88 -0.35 3.13 -0.01
N GLY A 89 -0.05 4.42 -0.03
CA GLY A 89 1.04 4.99 -0.80
C GLY A 89 2.09 5.59 0.12
N ASP A 90 3.32 5.10 -0.02
CA ASP A 90 4.44 5.54 0.79
C ASP A 90 5.20 6.68 0.09
N HIS A 91 5.53 7.74 0.85
CA HIS A 91 6.26 8.91 0.35
C HIS A 91 5.74 9.47 -0.99
N LEU A 92 4.42 9.54 -1.17
CA LEU A 92 3.83 10.10 -2.38
C LEU A 92 4.15 11.60 -2.50
N GLY A 93 4.70 11.99 -3.64
CA GLY A 93 5.22 13.34 -3.86
C GLY A 93 6.18 13.39 -5.05
N PRO A 94 6.94 14.48 -5.21
CA PRO A 94 7.86 14.66 -6.33
C PRO A 94 9.15 13.82 -6.23
N ASN A 95 9.24 12.88 -5.28
CA ASN A 95 10.46 12.17 -4.93
C ASN A 95 11.08 11.41 -6.12
N ALA A 96 10.25 10.74 -6.93
CA ALA A 96 10.71 10.02 -8.12
C ALA A 96 11.25 10.94 -9.23
N TRP A 97 10.90 12.24 -9.21
CA TRP A 97 11.24 13.21 -10.25
C TRP A 97 12.06 14.38 -9.72
N GLN A 98 12.85 14.18 -8.66
CA GLN A 98 13.70 15.23 -8.08
C GLN A 98 14.68 15.87 -9.08
N LYS A 99 15.03 15.16 -10.15
CA LYS A 99 15.92 15.65 -11.22
C LYS A 99 15.21 16.54 -12.25
N HIS A 100 13.88 16.63 -12.21
CA HIS A 100 13.09 17.42 -13.14
C HIS A 100 12.86 18.84 -12.58
N PRO A 101 12.51 19.82 -13.42
CA PRO A 101 12.04 21.12 -12.95
C PRO A 101 10.86 20.98 -11.99
N ALA A 102 10.81 21.83 -10.95
CA ALA A 102 9.83 21.71 -9.86
C ALA A 102 8.36 21.65 -10.36
N ALA A 103 8.01 22.45 -11.37
CA ALA A 103 6.68 22.44 -11.96
C ALA A 103 6.30 21.09 -12.61
N GLU A 104 7.27 20.46 -13.27
CA GLU A 104 7.09 19.15 -13.91
C GLU A 104 7.00 18.04 -12.86
N ALA A 105 7.93 18.03 -11.88
CA ALA A 105 7.92 17.06 -10.79
C ALA A 105 6.61 17.10 -9.99
N MET A 106 6.07 18.30 -9.72
CA MET A 106 4.78 18.46 -9.06
C MET A 106 3.59 18.04 -9.93
N THR A 107 3.71 18.16 -11.26
CA THR A 107 2.69 17.65 -12.18
C THR A 107 2.62 16.12 -12.12
N HIS A 108 3.78 15.45 -12.10
CA HIS A 108 3.83 14.01 -11.91
C HIS A 108 3.35 13.56 -10.52
N ALA A 109 3.76 14.25 -9.46
CA ALA A 109 3.29 13.96 -8.10
C ALA A 109 1.75 14.02 -7.98
N ARG A 110 1.12 15.04 -8.58
CA ARG A 110 -0.34 15.16 -8.63
C ARG A 110 -0.98 14.04 -9.43
N HIS A 111 -0.31 13.52 -10.46
CA HIS A 111 -0.84 12.40 -11.24
C HIS A 111 -0.88 11.13 -10.40
N VAL A 112 0.22 10.75 -9.72
CA VAL A 112 0.25 9.54 -8.86
C VAL A 112 -0.81 9.61 -7.78
N LEU A 113 -0.95 10.76 -7.10
CA LEU A 113 -1.94 10.93 -6.03
C LEU A 113 -3.40 10.77 -6.47
N ARG A 114 -3.69 10.86 -7.77
CA ARG A 114 -5.05 10.79 -8.33
C ARG A 114 -5.39 9.43 -8.93
N ARG A 115 -4.46 8.47 -8.91
CA ARG A 115 -4.61 7.14 -9.49
C ARG A 115 -4.81 6.09 -8.42
#